data_AF-A0A2E6G3G0-F1
#
_entry.id   AF-A0A2E6G3G0-F1
#
_cell.length_a   1.000
_cell.length_b   1.000
_cell.length_c   1.000
_cell.angle_alpha   90.00
_cell.angle_beta   90.00
_cell.angle_gamma   90.00
#
_symmetry.space_group_name_H-M   'P 1'
#
loop_
_entity.id
_entity.type
_entity.pdbx_description
1 polymer ?
#
loop_
_entity_poly.entity_id
_entity_poly.type
_entity_poly.pdbx_seq_one_letter_code
_entity_poly.pdbx_strand_id
1 'polypeptide(L)'
;MTFNATLGSTLATSYITVDTADAVWSNTLNNAAWAALTETEKQQSLMAATTALEALLFTGVRCAPSTDDASKPQRLQWPRSGFICKGVAATCSMIPRQVEQATAFLALNLFNDPNAIIPGVPTPTPQRGAVKMQKLGELQQEFFAPSDVGTKIGVSAPIVLQKFPWLVDVLACWLDGNYGQSGIINRVRS
;
A
#
# COMPACT_ATOMS: atom_id res chain seq x y z
N MET A 1 -19.25 -10.19 1.78
CA MET A 1 -18.80 -9.13 2.71
C MET A 1 -19.25 -7.81 2.12
N THR A 2 -19.92 -6.96 2.90
CA THR A 2 -20.53 -5.72 2.38
C THR A 2 -19.50 -4.60 2.35
N PHE A 3 -19.47 -3.82 1.26
CA PHE A 3 -18.65 -2.63 1.17
C PHE A 3 -19.15 -1.57 2.15
N ASN A 4 -18.25 -1.06 3.00
CA ASN A 4 -18.54 -0.01 3.96
C ASN A 4 -17.29 0.83 4.19
N ALA A 5 -17.36 2.11 3.82
CA ALA A 5 -16.27 3.08 3.98
C ALA A 5 -16.57 4.13 5.07
N THR A 6 -17.50 3.84 5.99
CA THR A 6 -17.85 4.73 7.09
C THR A 6 -16.69 4.83 8.08
N LEU A 7 -16.22 6.05 8.34
CA LEU A 7 -15.05 6.31 9.18
C LEU A 7 -15.27 5.80 10.61
N GLY A 8 -14.29 5.08 11.16
CA GLY A 8 -14.36 4.57 12.52
C GLY A 8 -15.41 3.48 12.75
N SER A 9 -16.17 3.04 11.75
CA SER A 9 -17.19 2.00 11.96
C SER A 9 -16.57 0.64 12.34
N THR A 10 -17.29 -0.14 13.17
CA THR A 10 -16.96 -1.57 13.45
C THR A 10 -17.13 -2.47 12.23
N LEU A 11 -17.89 -2.01 11.24
CA LEU A 11 -18.17 -2.74 10.01
C LEU A 11 -17.41 -2.17 8.81
N ALA A 12 -16.52 -1.20 9.02
CA ALA A 12 -15.73 -0.61 7.93
C ALA A 12 -14.84 -1.67 7.27
N THR A 13 -14.94 -1.76 5.95
CA THR A 13 -14.19 -2.67 5.09
C THR A 13 -13.25 -1.96 4.12
N SER A 14 -13.44 -0.65 3.92
CA SER A 14 -12.54 0.20 3.15
C SER A 14 -12.26 1.53 3.85
N TYR A 15 -11.11 2.14 3.54
CA TYR A 15 -10.79 3.50 3.96
C TYR A 15 -11.52 4.57 3.14
N ILE A 16 -11.78 4.34 1.85
CA ILE A 16 -12.36 5.34 0.96
C ILE A 16 -13.60 4.82 0.25
N THR A 17 -14.49 5.73 -0.14
CA THR A 17 -15.64 5.42 -0.98
C THR A 17 -15.21 5.25 -2.45
N VAL A 18 -16.06 4.65 -3.28
CA VAL A 18 -15.83 4.59 -4.73
C VAL A 18 -15.78 6.00 -5.33
N ASP A 19 -16.63 6.92 -4.89
CA ASP A 19 -16.64 8.32 -5.34
C ASP A 19 -15.33 9.04 -5.01
N THR A 20 -14.79 8.82 -3.81
CA THR A 20 -13.48 9.35 -3.41
C THR A 20 -12.37 8.77 -4.29
N ALA A 21 -12.43 7.47 -4.60
CA ALA A 21 -11.45 6.83 -5.48
C ALA A 21 -11.53 7.38 -6.92
N ASP A 22 -12.74 7.57 -7.46
CA ASP A 22 -12.97 8.16 -8.77
C ASP A 22 -12.41 9.59 -8.84
N ALA A 23 -12.57 10.39 -7.78
CA ALA A 23 -11.99 11.73 -7.68
C ALA A 23 -10.46 11.72 -7.61
N VAL A 24 -9.85 10.71 -6.97
CA VAL A 24 -8.39 10.54 -6.96
C VAL A 24 -7.86 10.23 -8.36
N TRP A 25 -8.54 9.34 -9.09
CA TRP A 25 -8.13 8.92 -10.43
C TRP A 25 -8.44 9.94 -11.53
N SER A 26 -9.37 10.89 -11.32
CA SER A 26 -9.84 11.85 -12.34
C SER A 26 -8.73 12.67 -13.00
N ASN A 27 -7.64 12.94 -12.27
CA ASN A 27 -6.53 13.79 -12.73
C ASN A 27 -5.25 13.00 -13.03
N THR A 28 -5.37 11.73 -13.40
CA THR A 28 -4.22 10.85 -13.61
C THR A 28 -4.27 10.17 -14.98
N LEU A 29 -3.11 9.75 -15.47
CA LEU A 29 -2.99 9.05 -16.75
C LEU A 29 -3.68 7.67 -16.75
N ASN A 30 -3.87 7.07 -15.58
CA ASN A 30 -4.52 5.76 -15.44
C ASN A 30 -6.04 5.86 -15.19
N ASN A 31 -6.63 7.05 -15.34
CA ASN A 31 -8.07 7.24 -15.20
C ASN A 31 -8.85 6.24 -16.07
N ALA A 32 -8.44 6.07 -17.33
CA ALA A 32 -9.12 5.17 -18.27
C ALA A 32 -9.13 3.71 -17.79
N ALA A 33 -8.03 3.25 -17.17
CA ALA A 33 -7.94 1.90 -16.63
C ALA A 33 -8.86 1.71 -15.40
N TRP A 34 -8.91 2.72 -14.52
CA TRP A 34 -9.81 2.70 -13.36
C TRP A 34 -11.29 2.83 -13.75
N ALA A 35 -11.60 3.70 -14.71
CA ALA A 35 -12.95 3.93 -15.18
C ALA A 35 -13.53 2.73 -15.96
N ALA A 36 -12.68 1.87 -16.51
CA ALA A 36 -13.10 0.63 -17.17
C ALA A 36 -13.60 -0.45 -16.19
N LEU A 37 -13.29 -0.33 -14.90
CA LEU A 37 -13.72 -1.30 -13.88
C LEU A 37 -15.20 -1.13 -13.54
N THR A 38 -15.89 -2.24 -13.32
CA THR A 38 -17.24 -2.24 -12.77
C THR A 38 -17.23 -1.75 -11.32
N GLU A 39 -18.37 -1.25 -10.85
CA GLU A 39 -18.48 -0.78 -9.46
C GLU A 39 -18.15 -1.87 -8.44
N THR A 40 -18.58 -3.12 -8.70
CA THR A 40 -18.26 -4.27 -7.84
C THR A 40 -16.76 -4.55 -7.79
N GLU A 41 -16.05 -4.47 -8.92
CA GLU A 41 -14.59 -4.66 -8.98
C GLU A 41 -13.84 -3.53 -8.25
N LYS A 42 -14.31 -2.28 -8.38
CA LYS A 42 -13.79 -1.15 -7.60
C LYS A 42 -13.97 -1.38 -6.10
N GLN A 43 -15.15 -1.79 -5.66
CA GLN A 43 -15.41 -2.09 -4.24
C GLN A 43 -14.52 -3.22 -3.71
N GLN A 44 -14.37 -4.31 -4.47
CA GLN A 44 -13.53 -5.45 -4.09
C GLN A 44 -12.05 -5.08 -4.01
N SER A 45 -11.54 -4.35 -5.00
CA SER A 45 -10.15 -3.90 -5.03
C SER A 45 -9.83 -2.92 -3.90
N LEU A 46 -10.76 -2.02 -3.55
CA LEU A 46 -10.63 -1.12 -2.40
C LEU A 46 -10.61 -1.85 -1.06
N MET A 47 -11.43 -2.90 -0.89
CA MET A 47 -11.40 -3.75 0.31
C MET A 47 -10.07 -4.53 0.41
N ALA A 48 -9.57 -5.07 -0.70
CA ALA A 48 -8.29 -5.77 -0.75
C ALA A 48 -7.12 -4.83 -0.44
N ALA A 49 -7.10 -3.64 -1.03
CA ALA A 49 -6.10 -2.61 -0.76
C ALA A 49 -6.11 -2.16 0.70
N THR A 50 -7.29 -1.97 1.28
CA THR A 50 -7.42 -1.61 2.70
C THR A 50 -6.85 -2.72 3.59
N THR A 51 -7.18 -3.99 3.30
CA THR A 51 -6.63 -5.15 4.03
C THR A 51 -5.11 -5.21 3.94
N ALA A 52 -4.53 -4.89 2.79
CA ALA A 52 -3.08 -4.84 2.60
C ALA A 52 -2.43 -3.68 3.38
N LEU A 53 -3.07 -2.52 3.45
CA LEU A 53 -2.59 -1.36 4.21
C LEU A 53 -2.72 -1.55 5.72
N GLU A 54 -3.71 -2.32 6.19
CA GLU A 54 -3.88 -2.68 7.60
C GLU A 54 -2.70 -3.51 8.16
N ALA A 55 -1.89 -4.12 7.29
CA ALA A 55 -0.64 -4.79 7.68
C ALA A 55 0.50 -3.82 8.01
N LEU A 56 0.34 -2.53 7.72
CA LEU A 56 1.32 -1.49 8.00
C LEU A 56 1.09 -0.88 9.39
N LEU A 57 2.13 -0.21 9.89
CA LEU A 57 2.04 0.59 11.11
C LEU A 57 1.93 2.06 10.71
N PHE A 58 0.97 2.77 11.30
CA PHE A 58 0.74 4.19 11.06
C PHE A 58 1.04 5.03 12.32
N THR A 59 1.56 6.24 12.10
CA THR A 59 1.86 7.19 13.17
C THR A 59 0.60 7.79 13.79
N GLY A 60 0.75 8.36 14.99
CA GLY A 60 -0.35 8.96 15.75
C GLY A 60 -1.17 7.94 16.53
N VAL A 61 -2.15 8.45 17.28
CA VAL A 61 -3.00 7.65 18.17
C VAL A 61 -4.28 7.27 17.43
N ARG A 62 -4.54 5.97 17.36
CA ARG A 62 -5.79 5.44 16.83
C ARG A 62 -6.96 6.02 17.61
N CYS A 63 -7.91 6.65 16.93
CA CYS A 63 -9.06 7.25 17.60
C CYS A 63 -9.87 6.19 18.34
N ALA A 64 -10.16 6.43 19.60
CA ALA A 64 -11.05 5.59 20.39
C ALA A 64 -11.82 6.50 21.35
N PRO A 65 -13.15 6.36 21.44
CA PRO A 65 -14.01 5.49 20.63
C PRO A 65 -14.15 5.97 19.17
N SER A 66 -14.88 5.24 18.33
CA SER A 66 -15.14 5.63 16.94
C SER A 66 -15.69 7.06 16.85
N THR A 67 -15.29 7.81 15.81
CA THR A 67 -15.81 9.14 15.52
C THR A 67 -17.33 9.17 15.38
N ASP A 68 -17.92 8.03 15.03
CA ASP A 68 -19.35 7.88 14.74
C ASP A 68 -20.10 7.10 15.85
N ASP A 69 -19.38 6.52 16.82
CA ASP A 69 -20.01 5.79 17.93
C ASP A 69 -19.08 5.68 19.14
N ALA A 70 -19.42 6.42 20.20
CA ALA A 70 -18.64 6.46 21.44
C ALA A 70 -18.59 5.11 22.19
N SER A 71 -19.47 4.17 21.84
CA SER A 71 -19.59 2.85 22.47
C SER A 71 -18.99 1.72 21.64
N LYS A 72 -18.59 1.98 20.39
CA LYS A 72 -18.06 0.95 19.49
C LYS A 72 -16.58 1.19 19.14
N PRO A 73 -15.72 0.16 19.27
CA PRO A 73 -14.34 0.26 18.84
C PRO A 73 -14.26 0.28 17.31
N GLN A 74 -13.44 1.14 16.72
CA GLN A 74 -13.25 1.11 15.27
C GLN A 74 -12.53 -0.18 14.81
N ARG A 75 -12.95 -0.71 13.65
CA ARG A 75 -12.38 -1.95 13.08
C ARG A 75 -11.02 -1.73 12.44
N LEU A 76 -10.87 -0.64 11.69
CA LEU A 76 -9.67 -0.33 10.92
C LEU A 76 -8.66 0.52 11.73
N GLN A 77 -7.43 0.64 11.25
CA GLN A 77 -6.38 1.44 11.89
C GLN A 77 -6.60 2.96 11.77
N TRP A 78 -7.32 3.42 10.75
CA TRP A 78 -7.78 4.80 10.56
C TRP A 78 -9.28 4.92 10.87
N PRO A 79 -9.76 6.07 11.38
CA PRO A 79 -9.05 7.33 11.63
C PRO A 79 -8.11 7.41 12.86
N ARG A 80 -7.18 8.37 12.83
CA ARG A 80 -6.16 8.63 13.87
C ARG A 80 -6.07 10.12 14.21
N SER A 81 -5.45 10.44 15.34
CA SER A 81 -5.23 11.82 15.80
C SER A 81 -3.87 12.00 16.50
N GLY A 82 -3.50 13.25 16.81
CA GLY A 82 -2.32 13.54 17.62
C GLY A 82 -0.99 13.48 16.86
N PHE A 83 -1.02 13.50 15.53
CA PHE A 83 0.16 13.60 14.69
C PHE A 83 -0.06 14.61 13.56
N ILE A 84 1.01 15.32 13.20
CA ILE A 84 0.99 16.32 12.13
C ILE A 84 2.03 15.89 11.08
N CYS A 85 1.57 15.70 9.85
CA CYS A 85 2.41 15.34 8.72
C CYS A 85 2.30 16.43 7.66
N LYS A 86 3.42 17.06 7.28
CA LYS A 86 3.48 18.14 6.27
C LYS A 86 2.46 19.27 6.52
N GLY A 87 2.24 19.64 7.79
CA GLY A 87 1.29 20.69 8.18
C GLY A 87 -0.18 20.26 8.22
N VAL A 88 -0.50 19.00 7.89
CA VAL A 88 -1.85 18.44 8.01
C VAL A 88 -1.95 17.69 9.34
N ALA A 89 -2.83 18.15 10.22
CA ALA A 89 -3.12 17.47 11.48
C ALA A 89 -4.10 16.32 11.24
N ALA A 90 -3.77 15.12 11.73
CA ALA A 90 -4.71 14.01 11.75
C ALA A 90 -5.84 14.32 12.75
N THR A 91 -7.08 14.22 12.28
CA THR A 91 -8.27 14.35 13.11
C THR A 91 -9.13 13.10 12.97
N CYS A 92 -9.93 12.79 13.99
CA CYS A 92 -10.75 11.59 13.96
C CYS A 92 -11.84 11.63 12.87
N SER A 93 -12.16 12.80 12.32
CA SER A 93 -13.18 12.99 11.29
C SER A 93 -12.63 13.01 9.86
N MET A 94 -11.34 12.72 9.65
CA MET A 94 -10.75 12.75 8.31
C MET A 94 -9.73 11.64 8.09
N ILE A 95 -9.58 11.26 6.83
CA ILE A 95 -8.45 10.49 6.34
C ILE A 95 -7.53 11.45 5.56
N PRO A 96 -6.21 11.44 5.80
CA PRO A 96 -5.29 12.26 5.02
C PRO A 96 -5.30 11.88 3.54
N ARG A 97 -5.21 12.88 2.66
CA ARG A 97 -5.19 12.69 1.19
C ARG A 97 -4.14 11.68 0.72
N GLN A 98 -3.00 11.59 1.40
CA GLN A 98 -1.96 10.62 1.06
C GLN A 98 -2.42 9.17 1.28
N VAL A 99 -3.20 8.92 2.34
CA VAL A 99 -3.77 7.60 2.62
C VAL A 99 -4.87 7.29 1.60
N GLU A 100 -5.71 8.26 1.25
CA GLU A 100 -6.70 8.12 0.17
C GLU A 100 -6.03 7.75 -1.17
N GLN A 101 -4.98 8.47 -1.54
CA GLN A 101 -4.21 8.18 -2.75
C GLN A 101 -3.56 6.80 -2.71
N ALA A 102 -2.94 6.42 -1.58
CA ALA A 102 -2.35 5.11 -1.40
C ALA A 102 -3.39 3.99 -1.57
N THR A 103 -4.59 4.15 -1.02
CA THR A 103 -5.68 3.17 -1.15
C THR A 103 -6.14 3.02 -2.59
N ALA A 104 -6.40 4.13 -3.28
CA ALA A 104 -6.87 4.12 -4.66
C ALA A 104 -5.82 3.52 -5.60
N PHE A 105 -4.55 3.93 -5.45
CA PHE A 105 -3.44 3.44 -6.28
C PHE A 105 -3.17 1.96 -6.05
N LEU A 106 -3.19 1.51 -4.79
CA LEU A 106 -2.99 0.11 -4.46
C LEU A 106 -4.16 -0.75 -4.97
N ALA A 107 -5.39 -0.24 -4.93
CA ALA A 107 -6.56 -0.96 -5.45
C ALA A 107 -6.43 -1.30 -6.93
N LEU A 108 -6.06 -0.33 -7.78
CA LEU A 108 -5.85 -0.62 -9.22
C LEU A 108 -4.69 -1.59 -9.45
N ASN A 109 -3.60 -1.46 -8.70
CA ASN A 109 -2.45 -2.38 -8.83
C ASN A 109 -2.81 -3.81 -8.42
N LEU A 110 -3.53 -3.98 -7.31
CA LEU A 110 -4.00 -5.30 -6.84
C LEU A 110 -5.09 -5.89 -7.74
N PHE A 111 -5.89 -5.05 -8.41
CA PHE A 111 -6.82 -5.54 -9.42
C PHE A 111 -6.07 -6.14 -10.62
N ASN A 112 -5.02 -5.45 -11.09
CA ASN A 112 -4.20 -5.92 -12.21
C ASN A 112 -3.32 -7.13 -11.84
N ASP A 113 -2.83 -7.20 -10.60
CA ASP A 113 -2.09 -8.35 -10.08
C ASP A 113 -2.61 -8.78 -8.69
N PRO A 114 -3.65 -9.64 -8.64
CA PRO A 114 -4.23 -10.11 -7.39
C PRO A 114 -3.27 -10.93 -6.52
N ASN A 115 -2.23 -11.50 -7.12
CA ASN A 115 -1.27 -12.37 -6.44
C ASN A 115 -0.03 -11.61 -5.93
N ALA A 116 0.06 -10.30 -6.17
CA ALA A 116 1.23 -9.49 -5.84
C ALA A 116 1.63 -9.60 -4.36
N ILE A 117 0.66 -9.71 -3.45
CA ILE A 117 0.86 -9.68 -1.99
C ILE A 117 0.58 -11.02 -1.29
N ILE A 118 0.15 -12.05 -2.03
CA ILE A 118 -0.14 -13.38 -1.46
C ILE A 118 1.12 -14.24 -1.58
N PRO A 119 1.82 -14.57 -0.48
CA PRO A 119 3.01 -15.39 -0.54
C PRO A 119 2.67 -16.83 -0.98
N GLY A 120 3.35 -17.33 -2.02
CA GLY A 120 3.27 -18.72 -2.45
C GLY A 120 2.27 -19.04 -3.56
N VAL A 121 1.50 -18.05 -4.06
CA VAL A 121 0.81 -18.22 -5.34
C VAL A 121 1.82 -17.93 -6.45
N PRO A 122 2.14 -18.89 -7.33
CA PRO A 122 3.03 -18.61 -8.45
C PRO A 122 2.39 -17.51 -9.30
N THR A 123 2.97 -16.31 -9.24
CA THR A 123 2.64 -15.26 -10.18
C THR A 123 2.92 -15.83 -11.58
N PRO A 124 2.00 -15.70 -12.56
CA PRO A 124 2.25 -16.17 -13.93
C PRO A 124 3.25 -15.27 -14.67
N THR A 125 4.06 -14.49 -13.94
CA THR A 125 5.29 -13.96 -14.49
C THR A 125 6.18 -15.16 -14.79
N PRO A 126 6.73 -15.29 -16.00
CA PRO A 126 7.67 -16.36 -16.27
C PRO A 126 8.73 -16.27 -15.18
N GLN A 127 8.91 -17.39 -14.46
CA GLN A 127 10.04 -17.61 -13.59
C GLN A 127 11.28 -17.65 -14.49
N ARG A 128 11.67 -16.50 -15.05
CA ARG A 128 13.04 -16.19 -15.42
C ARG A 128 13.77 -16.11 -14.09
N GLY A 129 14.04 -17.27 -13.49
CA GLY A 129 15.23 -17.39 -12.69
C GLY A 129 16.35 -16.79 -13.54
N ALA A 130 17.10 -15.85 -12.96
CA ALA A 130 18.16 -15.16 -13.69
C ALA A 130 19.10 -16.21 -14.31
N VAL A 131 19.01 -16.41 -15.62
CA VAL A 131 19.90 -17.31 -16.35
C VAL A 131 21.24 -16.60 -16.40
N LYS A 132 22.13 -16.93 -15.47
CA LYS A 132 23.46 -16.30 -15.35
C LYS A 132 24.31 -16.54 -16.61
N MET A 133 24.08 -17.64 -17.31
CA MET A 133 24.75 -17.95 -18.57
C MET A 133 23.88 -18.86 -19.42
N GLN A 134 23.73 -18.54 -20.70
CA GLN A 134 23.14 -19.44 -21.69
C GLN A 134 24.15 -19.69 -22.80
N LYS A 135 24.40 -20.97 -23.11
CA LYS A 135 25.19 -21.40 -24.26
C LYS A 135 24.27 -21.92 -25.33
N LEU A 136 24.41 -21.41 -26.55
CA LEU A 136 23.71 -21.89 -27.73
C LEU A 136 24.77 -22.22 -28.80
N GLY A 137 25.24 -23.47 -28.79
CA GLY A 137 26.39 -23.87 -29.62
C GLY A 137 27.68 -23.17 -29.20
N GLU A 138 28.36 -22.51 -30.14
CA GLU A 138 29.60 -21.76 -29.89
C GLU A 138 29.37 -20.35 -29.32
N LEU A 139 28.13 -19.84 -29.37
CA LEU A 139 27.79 -18.53 -28.84
C LEU A 139 27.50 -18.61 -27.34
N GLN A 140 28.24 -17.83 -26.56
CA GLN A 140 28.05 -17.63 -25.13
C GLN A 140 27.49 -16.24 -24.87
N GLN A 141 26.34 -16.17 -24.20
CA GLN A 141 25.74 -14.92 -23.76
C GLN A 141 25.70 -14.89 -22.23
N GLU A 142 26.41 -13.92 -21.64
CA GLU A 142 26.35 -13.62 -20.21
C GLU A 142 25.31 -12.52 -20.00
N PHE A 143 24.31 -12.81 -19.17
CA PHE A 143 23.32 -11.81 -18.79
C PHE A 143 23.79 -11.17 -17.48
N PHE A 144 24.20 -9.90 -17.53
CA PHE A 144 24.34 -9.09 -16.34
C PHE A 144 22.94 -8.87 -15.76
N ALA A 145 22.56 -9.68 -14.77
CA ALA A 145 21.48 -9.34 -13.88
C ALA A 145 22.06 -8.35 -12.87
N PRO A 146 21.74 -7.04 -12.92
CA PRO A 146 21.91 -6.24 -11.72
C PRO A 146 21.12 -6.98 -10.65
N SER A 147 21.82 -7.51 -9.63
CA SER A 147 21.20 -8.04 -8.42
C SER A 147 20.11 -7.05 -8.03
N ASP A 148 18.88 -7.54 -7.86
CA ASP A 148 17.67 -6.79 -7.54
C ASP A 148 18.00 -5.35 -7.16
N VAL A 149 17.78 -4.41 -8.10
CA VAL A 149 18.03 -2.97 -7.88
C VAL A 149 17.57 -2.68 -6.47
N GLY A 150 18.52 -2.47 -5.55
CA GLY A 150 18.26 -2.52 -4.12
C GLY A 150 17.04 -1.65 -3.86
N THR A 151 15.89 -2.28 -3.58
CA THR A 151 14.69 -1.50 -3.35
C THR A 151 15.00 -0.67 -2.12
N LYS A 152 14.49 0.56 -2.02
CA LYS A 152 14.69 1.37 -0.82
C LYS A 152 14.20 0.66 0.46
N ILE A 153 13.52 -0.48 0.32
CA ILE A 153 12.77 -1.19 1.33
C ILE A 153 13.52 -2.43 1.81
N GLY A 154 13.78 -2.51 3.11
CA GLY A 154 14.40 -3.66 3.78
C GLY A 154 13.68 -4.98 3.53
N VAL A 155 14.42 -6.09 3.50
CA VAL A 155 13.85 -7.46 3.39
C VAL A 155 12.97 -7.85 4.58
N SER A 156 13.07 -7.12 5.70
CA SER A 156 12.26 -7.25 6.90
C SER A 156 10.98 -6.41 6.87
N ALA A 157 10.77 -5.56 5.85
CA ALA A 157 9.57 -4.76 5.73
C ALA A 157 8.35 -5.63 5.35
N PRO A 158 7.12 -5.18 5.63
CA PRO A 158 5.91 -5.84 5.16
C PRO A 158 5.93 -6.11 3.65
N ILE A 159 5.39 -7.26 3.21
CA ILE A 159 5.39 -7.71 1.80
C ILE A 159 4.81 -6.65 0.87
N VAL A 160 3.77 -5.94 1.31
CA VAL A 160 3.15 -4.86 0.54
C VAL A 160 4.14 -3.73 0.19
N LEU A 161 5.06 -3.38 1.10
CA LEU A 161 6.10 -2.36 0.84
C LEU A 161 7.22 -2.91 -0.04
N GLN A 162 7.55 -4.20 0.09
CA GLN A 162 8.58 -4.83 -0.76
C GLN A 162 8.13 -4.86 -2.23
N LYS A 163 6.85 -5.16 -2.47
CA LYS A 163 6.25 -5.24 -3.81
C LYS A 163 5.90 -3.88 -4.39
N PHE A 164 5.46 -2.95 -3.54
CA PHE A 164 5.07 -1.61 -3.92
C PHE A 164 5.89 -0.56 -3.16
N PRO A 165 7.19 -0.38 -3.50
CA PRO A 165 8.09 0.53 -2.76
C PRO A 165 7.65 2.00 -2.84
N TRP A 166 6.86 2.37 -3.86
CA TRP A 166 6.28 3.71 -4.01
C TRP A 166 5.31 4.07 -2.87
N LEU A 167 4.75 3.09 -2.15
CA LEU A 167 3.86 3.35 -1.01
C LEU A 167 4.55 4.13 0.10
N VAL A 168 5.87 3.94 0.29
CA VAL A 168 6.62 4.69 1.30
C VAL A 168 6.72 6.16 0.94
N ASP A 169 6.93 6.47 -0.34
CA ASP A 169 7.02 7.85 -0.81
C ASP A 169 5.63 8.55 -0.77
N VAL A 170 4.54 7.82 -1.03
CA VAL A 170 3.17 8.34 -0.96
C VAL A 170 2.71 8.55 0.47
N LEU A 171 2.85 7.56 1.34
CA LEU A 171 2.41 7.63 2.73
C LEU A 171 3.34 8.51 3.59
N ALA A 172 4.61 8.64 3.23
CA ALA A 172 5.57 9.56 3.84
C ALA A 172 5.57 9.49 5.38
N CYS A 173 5.34 10.61 6.07
CA CYS A 173 5.34 10.69 7.53
C CYS A 173 4.16 9.99 8.23
N TRP A 174 3.18 9.47 7.48
CA TRP A 174 2.07 8.72 8.05
C TRP A 174 2.46 7.28 8.45
N LEU A 175 3.56 6.75 7.90
CA LEU A 175 4.06 5.42 8.24
C LEU A 175 4.92 5.48 9.50
N ASP A 176 4.67 4.56 10.43
CA ASP A 176 5.46 4.37 11.64
C ASP A 176 6.41 3.19 11.46
N GLY A 177 7.65 3.47 11.08
CA GLY A 177 8.67 2.44 10.95
C GLY A 177 9.85 2.86 10.07
N ASN A 178 11.03 2.32 10.39
CA ASN A 178 12.19 2.43 9.52
C ASN A 178 12.19 1.27 8.52
N TYR A 179 11.60 1.51 7.36
CA TYR A 179 11.52 0.52 6.28
C TYR A 179 12.71 0.61 5.32
N GLY A 180 13.69 1.48 5.57
CA GLY A 180 14.87 1.63 4.74
C GLY A 180 15.74 0.36 4.69
N GLN A 181 16.35 0.07 3.54
CA GLN A 181 17.56 -0.77 3.51
C GLN A 181 18.63 -0.04 4.33
N SER A 182 18.84 -0.48 5.56
CA SER A 182 19.70 0.19 6.54
C SER A 182 21.17 0.11 6.11
N GLY A 183 21.60 0.99 5.22
CA GLY A 183 23.01 1.31 4.99
C GLY A 183 23.46 2.36 6.00
N ILE A 184 24.33 1.95 6.93
CA ILE A 184 25.06 2.78 7.91
C ILE A 184 24.26 3.17 9.17
N ILE A 185 24.37 2.29 10.17
CA ILE A 185 24.18 2.62 11.58
C ILE A 185 25.35 3.51 11.99
N ASN A 186 25.15 4.83 12.06
CA ASN A 186 26.14 5.70 12.67
C ASN A 186 26.01 5.57 14.20
N ARG A 187 26.62 4.53 14.80
CA ARG A 187 26.91 4.54 16.24
C ARG A 187 28.03 5.54 16.47
N VAL A 188 27.67 6.81 16.60
CA VAL A 188 28.57 7.82 17.19
C VAL A 188 28.46 7.72 18.70
N ARG A 189 29.65 7.70 19.30
CA ARG A 189 29.99 7.44 20.70
C ARG A 189 29.23 8.29 21.71
N SER A 190 28.90 7.65 22.83
CA SER A 190 28.95 8.24 24.17
C SER A 190 29.53 7.19 25.11
#